data_AF-A0A939PMT3-F1
#
_entry.id   AF-A0A939PMT3-F1
#
_cell.length_a   1.000
_cell.length_b   1.000
_cell.length_c   1.000
_cell.angle_alpha   90.00
_cell.angle_beta   90.00
_cell.angle_gamma   90.00
#
_symmetry.space_group_name_H-M   'P 1'
#
loop_
_entity.id
_entity.type
_entity.pdbx_description
1 polymer ?
#
loop_
_entity_poly.entity_id
_entity_poly.type
_entity_poly.pdbx_seq_one_letter_code
_entity_poly.pdbx_strand_id
1 'polypeptide(L)'
;MRNAIASEWTKIWSLRSTWWTLLAALGLMGLMSAVLATSTAANNDSGDPALHQGVVQDSDMAIGAIDLVQFVLITLAILMITSEYATGSIRTTLQWVPVRARMLAAKATVATAVILPAGLILGTIGTAVSDPLLAHWGRFSPAQATADVAAIGVYLALISVFILSVGAMLRSTAGTLTTAFLFLMALPMLLANSKMGLLKHIADALPSTAGRHFMSGDATPYPPTIGLLIMVGWATAAAALATYLLRHRDA
;
A
#
# COMPACT_ATOMS: atom_id res chain seq x y z
N MET A 1 20.45 16.35 -3.77
CA MET A 1 19.55 15.33 -3.17
C MET A 1 19.13 15.73 -1.75
N ARG A 2 20.07 15.94 -0.81
CA ARG A 2 19.75 16.31 0.58
C ARG A 2 18.75 17.48 0.73
N ASN A 3 18.99 18.60 0.04
CA ASN A 3 18.11 19.77 0.12
C ASN A 3 16.70 19.52 -0.47
N ALA A 4 16.61 18.69 -1.52
CA ALA A 4 15.31 18.32 -2.11
C ALA A 4 14.51 17.45 -1.14
N ILE A 5 15.16 16.45 -0.51
CA ILE A 5 14.54 15.60 0.52
C ILE A 5 14.08 16.44 1.71
N ALA A 6 14.92 17.37 2.21
CA ALA A 6 14.55 18.24 3.32
C ALA A 6 13.34 19.13 2.99
N SER A 7 13.26 19.66 1.76
CA SER A 7 12.12 20.47 1.32
C SER A 7 10.81 19.66 1.26
N GLU A 8 10.86 18.45 0.70
CA GLU A 8 9.71 17.54 0.64
C GLU A 8 9.26 17.10 2.05
N TRP A 9 10.22 16.86 2.95
CA TRP A 9 9.95 16.52 4.35
C TRP A 9 9.20 17.65 5.07
N THR A 10 9.63 18.90 4.94
CA THR A 10 8.91 20.03 5.52
C THR A 10 7.52 20.19 4.90
N LYS A 11 7.39 20.00 3.58
CA LYS A 11 6.12 20.11 2.87
C LYS A 11 5.09 19.12 3.39
N ILE A 12 5.44 17.83 3.51
CA ILE A 12 4.47 16.81 3.93
C ILE A 12 3.96 17.05 5.36
N TRP A 13 4.82 17.47 6.29
CA TRP A 13 4.42 17.74 7.67
C TRP A 13 3.68 19.06 7.87
N SER A 14 3.83 20.02 6.95
CA SER A 14 3.12 21.30 6.99
C SER A 14 1.64 21.20 6.60
N LEU A 15 1.24 20.12 5.92
CA LEU A 15 -0.12 19.95 5.42
C LEU A 15 -1.02 19.31 6.47
N ARG A 16 -2.13 19.98 6.79
CA ARG A 16 -3.19 19.43 7.66
C ARG A 16 -3.75 18.11 7.12
N SER A 17 -3.80 17.95 5.80
CA SER A 17 -4.27 16.72 5.17
C SER A 17 -3.44 15.51 5.58
N THR A 18 -2.14 15.67 5.82
CA THR A 18 -1.26 14.57 6.23
C THR A 18 -1.74 13.95 7.54
N TRP A 19 -2.01 14.79 8.54
CA TRP A 19 -2.50 14.35 9.84
C TRP A 19 -3.88 13.72 9.76
N TRP A 20 -4.81 14.32 9.01
CA TRP A 20 -6.14 13.75 8.82
C TRP A 20 -6.11 12.40 8.10
N THR A 21 -5.28 12.25 7.07
CA THR A 21 -5.12 10.98 6.36
C THR A 21 -4.50 9.91 7.25
N LEU A 22 -3.48 10.23 8.05
CA LEU A 22 -2.88 9.29 9.00
C LEU A 22 -3.90 8.86 10.06
N LEU A 23 -4.63 9.80 10.67
CA LEU A 23 -5.69 9.49 11.64
C LEU A 23 -6.81 8.65 11.02
N ALA A 24 -7.25 8.98 9.79
CA ALA A 24 -8.25 8.21 9.07
C ALA A 24 -7.75 6.79 8.76
N ALA A 25 -6.48 6.63 8.37
CA ALA A 25 -5.89 5.32 8.14
C ALA A 25 -5.85 4.49 9.44
N LEU A 26 -5.46 5.09 10.57
CA LEU A 26 -5.44 4.42 11.88
C LEU A 26 -6.85 3.99 12.32
N GLY A 27 -7.82 4.89 12.21
CA GLY A 27 -9.22 4.60 12.55
C GLY A 27 -9.81 3.51 11.66
N LEU A 28 -9.57 3.59 10.34
CA LEU A 28 -10.03 2.58 9.40
C LEU A 28 -9.35 1.23 9.63
N MET A 29 -8.06 1.22 9.99
CA MET A 29 -7.31 0.01 10.30
C MET A 29 -7.90 -0.71 11.51
N GLY A 30 -8.10 0.02 12.62
CA GLY A 30 -8.73 -0.56 13.80
C GLY A 30 -10.14 -1.07 13.51
N LEU A 31 -10.95 -0.28 12.80
CA LEU A 31 -12.32 -0.67 12.45
C LEU A 31 -12.36 -1.91 11.55
N MET A 32 -11.55 -1.97 10.50
CA MET A 32 -11.53 -3.11 9.57
C MET A 32 -10.98 -4.37 10.25
N SER A 33 -9.91 -4.23 11.04
CA SER A 33 -9.33 -5.36 11.78
C SER A 33 -10.31 -5.91 12.82
N ALA A 34 -11.09 -5.03 13.46
CA ALA A 34 -12.17 -5.43 14.37
C ALA A 34 -13.29 -6.17 13.66
N VAL A 35 -13.75 -5.67 12.52
CA VAL A 35 -14.80 -6.32 11.71
C VAL A 35 -14.33 -7.70 11.23
N LEU A 36 -13.10 -7.82 10.75
CA LEU A 36 -12.55 -9.10 10.29
C LEU A 36 -12.39 -10.10 11.45
N ALA A 37 -11.87 -9.65 12.60
CA ALA A 37 -11.71 -10.49 13.78
C ALA A 37 -13.05 -11.03 14.29
N THR A 38 -14.06 -10.17 14.48
CA THR A 38 -15.39 -10.59 14.95
C THR A 38 -16.11 -11.47 13.93
N SER A 39 -15.96 -11.19 12.63
CA SER A 39 -16.51 -12.04 11.57
C SER A 39 -15.88 -13.42 11.57
N THR A 40 -14.56 -13.51 11.78
CA THR A 40 -13.84 -14.79 11.83
C THR A 40 -14.24 -15.61 13.04
N ALA A 41 -14.32 -14.99 14.23
CA ALA A 41 -14.82 -15.65 15.43
C ALA A 41 -16.27 -16.15 15.27
N ALA A 42 -17.16 -15.31 14.74
CA ALA A 42 -18.55 -15.68 14.49
C ALA A 42 -18.69 -16.82 13.46
N ASN A 43 -17.87 -16.80 12.40
CA ASN A 43 -17.84 -17.86 11.40
C ASN A 43 -17.37 -19.20 12.02
N ASN A 44 -16.36 -19.16 12.89
CA ASN A 44 -15.89 -20.36 13.58
C ASN A 44 -16.94 -20.94 14.53
N ASP A 45 -17.69 -20.08 15.24
CA ASP A 45 -18.75 -20.48 16.17
C ASP A 45 -20.05 -20.93 15.47
N SER A 46 -20.21 -20.64 14.17
CA SER A 46 -21.45 -20.92 13.43
C SER A 46 -21.77 -22.41 13.25
N GLY A 47 -20.77 -23.28 13.42
CA GLY A 47 -20.89 -24.72 13.16
C GLY A 47 -20.92 -25.11 11.67
N ASP A 48 -20.83 -24.15 10.74
CA ASP A 48 -20.70 -24.41 9.31
C ASP A 48 -19.23 -24.73 8.96
N PRO A 49 -18.90 -25.98 8.56
CA PRO A 49 -17.54 -26.35 8.21
C PRO A 49 -16.96 -25.57 7.03
N ALA A 50 -17.82 -25.00 6.16
CA ALA A 50 -17.37 -24.23 5.01
C ALA A 50 -16.83 -22.84 5.38
N LEU A 51 -17.26 -22.30 6.54
CA LEU A 51 -16.84 -20.99 7.04
C LEU A 51 -15.80 -21.09 8.16
N HIS A 52 -15.57 -22.28 8.69
CA HIS A 52 -14.68 -22.53 9.80
C HIS A 52 -13.20 -22.45 9.37
N GLN A 53 -12.54 -21.36 9.74
CA GLN A 53 -11.12 -21.11 9.46
C GLN A 53 -10.19 -21.71 10.52
N GLY A 54 -10.73 -22.05 11.69
CA GLY A 54 -9.96 -22.55 12.83
C GLY A 54 -9.18 -21.44 13.52
N VAL A 55 -8.10 -21.82 14.22
CA VAL A 55 -7.24 -20.85 14.92
C VAL A 55 -6.37 -20.12 13.91
N VAL A 56 -6.50 -18.79 13.86
CA VAL A 56 -5.79 -17.90 12.93
C VAL A 56 -4.79 -17.02 13.69
N GLN A 57 -3.81 -16.46 12.98
CA GLN A 57 -2.86 -15.53 13.57
C GLN A 57 -3.50 -14.15 13.65
N ASP A 58 -3.35 -13.43 14.77
CA ASP A 58 -4.05 -12.14 14.96
C ASP A 58 -3.64 -11.08 13.91
N SER A 59 -2.40 -11.17 13.39
CA SER A 59 -1.89 -10.30 12.35
C SER A 59 -2.50 -10.57 10.96
N ASP A 60 -3.14 -11.72 10.73
CA ASP A 60 -3.84 -12.02 9.47
C ASP A 60 -5.00 -11.04 9.23
N MET A 61 -5.68 -10.63 10.31
CA MET A 61 -6.74 -9.62 10.24
C MET A 61 -6.20 -8.25 9.83
N ALA A 62 -4.98 -7.92 10.30
CA ALA A 62 -4.31 -6.69 9.90
C ALA A 62 -3.98 -6.73 8.40
N ILE A 63 -3.45 -7.84 7.89
CA ILE A 63 -3.16 -8.03 6.46
C ILE A 63 -4.44 -7.93 5.63
N GLY A 64 -5.55 -8.53 6.09
CA GLY A 64 -6.85 -8.42 5.44
C GLY A 64 -7.38 -6.99 5.38
N ALA A 65 -7.21 -6.20 6.46
CA ALA A 65 -7.64 -4.82 6.55
C ALA A 65 -6.92 -3.89 5.55
N ILE A 66 -5.67 -4.23 5.16
CA ILE A 66 -4.85 -3.41 4.25
C ILE A 66 -5.50 -3.22 2.88
N ASP A 67 -6.33 -4.15 2.40
CA ASP A 67 -7.00 -4.04 1.11
C ASP A 67 -7.77 -2.72 0.95
N LEU A 68 -8.42 -2.27 2.02
CA LEU A 68 -9.15 -1.00 2.05
C LEU A 68 -8.30 0.13 2.65
N VAL A 69 -7.54 -0.13 3.72
CA VAL A 69 -6.75 0.89 4.43
C VAL A 69 -5.70 1.53 3.53
N GLN A 70 -5.11 0.77 2.62
CA GLN A 70 -4.11 1.28 1.68
C GLN A 70 -4.63 2.47 0.86
N PHE A 71 -5.91 2.51 0.48
CA PHE A 71 -6.45 3.58 -0.36
C PHE A 71 -6.46 4.92 0.36
N VAL A 72 -6.67 4.91 1.68
CA VAL A 72 -6.54 6.11 2.50
C VAL A 72 -5.08 6.54 2.52
N LEU A 73 -4.15 5.62 2.81
CA LEU A 73 -2.74 5.97 2.99
C LEU A 73 -2.05 6.42 1.69
N ILE A 74 -2.33 5.78 0.55
CA ILE A 74 -1.74 6.14 -0.74
C ILE A 74 -2.19 7.53 -1.22
N THR A 75 -3.28 8.10 -0.67
CA THR A 75 -3.64 9.49 -1.00
C THR A 75 -2.53 10.47 -0.65
N LEU A 76 -1.70 10.19 0.37
CA LEU A 76 -0.50 10.98 0.66
C LEU A 76 0.46 10.94 -0.53
N ALA A 77 0.76 9.75 -1.04
CA ALA A 77 1.65 9.57 -2.20
C ALA A 77 1.10 10.24 -3.47
N ILE A 78 -0.23 10.18 -3.69
CA ILE A 78 -0.91 10.89 -4.78
C ILE A 78 -0.73 12.40 -4.62
N LEU A 79 -1.08 12.95 -3.46
CA LEU A 79 -1.04 14.39 -3.21
C LEU A 79 0.38 14.96 -3.25
N MET A 80 1.40 14.19 -2.85
CA MET A 80 2.81 14.60 -2.92
C MET A 80 3.26 14.99 -4.33
N ILE A 81 2.61 14.46 -5.38
CA ILE A 81 2.92 14.79 -6.77
C ILE A 81 1.81 15.60 -7.45
N THR A 82 0.55 15.23 -7.27
CA THR A 82 -0.55 15.86 -8.02
C THR A 82 -0.92 17.25 -7.53
N SER A 83 -0.65 17.57 -6.25
CA SER A 83 -0.89 18.93 -5.72
C SER A 83 -0.02 19.99 -6.39
N GLU A 84 1.18 19.62 -6.84
CA GLU A 84 2.08 20.52 -7.57
C GLU A 84 1.60 20.81 -8.99
N TYR A 85 0.96 19.83 -9.63
CA TYR A 85 0.29 20.02 -10.91
C TYR A 85 -0.96 20.88 -10.78
N ALA A 86 -1.78 20.62 -9.75
CA ALA A 86 -3.00 21.38 -9.51
C ALA A 86 -2.74 22.86 -9.21
N THR A 87 -1.65 23.17 -8.49
CA THR A 87 -1.27 24.54 -8.13
C THR A 87 -0.33 25.22 -9.14
N GLY A 88 0.15 24.50 -10.15
CA GLY A 88 1.16 24.99 -11.10
C GLY A 88 2.58 25.14 -10.51
N SER A 89 2.79 24.81 -9.23
CA SER A 89 4.09 24.87 -8.54
C SER A 89 5.10 23.82 -9.02
N ILE A 90 4.69 22.91 -9.89
CA ILE A 90 5.62 21.99 -10.55
C ILE A 90 6.71 22.74 -11.36
N ARG A 91 6.38 23.90 -11.95
CA ARG A 91 7.35 24.72 -12.72
C ARG A 91 8.46 25.29 -11.82
N THR A 92 8.10 25.78 -10.64
CA THR A 92 9.08 26.28 -9.67
C THR A 92 9.93 25.14 -9.13
N THR A 93 9.32 23.99 -8.83
CA THR A 93 10.05 22.79 -8.37
C THR A 93 11.11 22.35 -9.39
N LEU A 94 10.78 22.36 -10.69
CA LEU A 94 11.71 22.00 -11.76
C LEU A 94 12.79 23.05 -12.02
N GLN A 95 12.56 24.33 -11.71
CA GLN A 95 13.61 25.35 -11.77
C GLN A 95 14.66 25.14 -10.67
N TRP A 96 14.22 24.74 -9.47
CA TRP A 96 15.10 24.50 -8.32
C TRP A 96 15.78 23.12 -8.37
N VAL A 97 15.12 22.11 -8.96
CA VAL A 97 15.67 20.76 -9.16
C VAL A 97 15.58 20.39 -10.65
N PRO A 98 16.54 20.83 -11.49
CA PRO A 98 16.45 20.70 -12.95
C PRO A 98 16.48 19.26 -13.44
N VAL A 99 17.05 18.34 -12.65
CA VAL A 99 17.09 16.91 -13.00
C VAL A 99 15.79 16.25 -12.55
N ARG A 100 14.85 16.03 -13.48
CA ARG A 100 13.52 15.45 -13.22
C ARG A 100 13.59 14.10 -12.47
N ALA A 101 14.59 13.27 -12.76
CA ALA A 101 14.83 12.02 -12.03
C ALA A 101 15.18 12.23 -10.55
N ARG A 102 15.92 13.30 -10.22
CA ARG A 102 16.28 13.63 -8.84
C ARG A 102 15.08 14.12 -8.03
N MET A 103 14.19 14.85 -8.68
CA MET A 103 12.92 15.31 -8.08
C MET A 103 12.03 14.11 -7.72
N LEU A 104 11.81 13.18 -8.67
CA LEU A 104 11.00 11.99 -8.42
C LEU A 104 11.62 11.09 -7.34
N ALA A 105 12.93 10.89 -7.38
CA ALA A 105 13.64 10.09 -6.37
C ALA A 105 13.56 10.72 -4.97
N ALA A 106 13.66 12.05 -4.85
CA ALA A 106 13.52 12.73 -3.56
C ALA A 106 12.11 12.53 -2.96
N LYS A 107 11.07 12.69 -3.79
CA LYS A 107 9.68 12.46 -3.39
C LYS A 107 9.44 10.99 -3.00
N ALA A 108 9.91 10.04 -3.80
CA ALA A 108 9.83 8.62 -3.48
C ALA A 108 10.53 8.30 -2.14
N THR A 109 11.71 8.87 -1.90
CA THR A 109 12.45 8.69 -0.64
C THR A 109 11.66 9.20 0.56
N VAL A 110 11.07 10.40 0.46
CA VAL A 110 10.24 10.96 1.55
C VAL A 110 8.94 10.18 1.73
N ALA A 111 8.28 9.79 0.64
CA ALA A 111 7.08 8.96 0.69
C ALA A 111 7.36 7.63 1.42
N THR A 112 8.41 6.92 1.03
CA THR A 112 8.86 5.70 1.71
C THR A 112 9.19 5.96 3.18
N ALA A 113 9.93 7.03 3.51
CA ALA A 113 10.32 7.34 4.88
C ALA A 113 9.14 7.68 5.80
N VAL A 114 8.01 8.15 5.26
CA VAL A 114 6.79 8.45 6.03
C VAL A 114 5.83 7.25 6.05
N ILE A 115 5.65 6.59 4.92
CA ILE A 115 4.64 5.54 4.75
C ILE A 115 5.10 4.21 5.35
N LEU A 116 6.41 3.91 5.33
CA LEU A 116 6.94 2.71 5.98
C LEU A 116 6.63 2.70 7.50
N PRO A 117 7.02 3.72 8.31
CA PRO A 117 6.68 3.72 9.73
C PRO A 117 5.17 3.83 9.97
N ALA A 118 4.42 4.55 9.13
CA ALA A 118 2.96 4.56 9.22
C ALA A 118 2.38 3.14 9.03
N GLY A 119 2.89 2.37 8.07
CA GLY A 119 2.48 0.99 7.83
C GLY A 119 2.84 0.05 8.98
N LEU A 120 4.01 0.23 9.62
CA LEU A 120 4.35 -0.50 10.85
C LEU A 120 3.32 -0.21 11.95
N ILE A 121 3.01 1.06 12.18
CA ILE A 121 2.01 1.47 13.19
C ILE A 121 0.65 0.88 12.86
N LEU A 122 0.20 0.95 11.60
CA LEU A 122 -1.07 0.35 11.16
C LEU A 122 -1.10 -1.16 11.44
N GLY A 123 -0.06 -1.90 11.02
CA GLY A 123 0.05 -3.33 11.27
C GLY A 123 -0.03 -3.67 12.77
N THR A 124 0.69 -2.92 13.62
CA THR A 124 0.64 -3.13 15.07
C THR A 124 -0.75 -2.89 15.65
N ILE A 125 -1.44 -1.82 15.22
CA ILE A 125 -2.79 -1.50 15.69
C ILE A 125 -3.78 -2.54 15.22
N GLY A 126 -3.72 -2.97 13.96
CA GLY A 126 -4.59 -4.02 13.45
C GLY A 126 -4.45 -5.31 14.26
N THR A 127 -3.21 -5.75 14.47
CA THR A 127 -2.91 -6.96 15.26
C THR A 127 -3.41 -6.82 16.70
N ALA A 128 -3.15 -5.68 17.35
CA ALA A 128 -3.53 -5.43 18.74
C ALA A 128 -5.06 -5.32 18.93
N VAL A 129 -5.78 -4.82 17.92
CA VAL A 129 -7.25 -4.76 17.95
C VAL A 129 -7.86 -6.15 17.74
N SER A 130 -7.22 -7.00 16.92
CA SER A 130 -7.75 -8.32 16.58
C SER A 130 -7.60 -9.36 17.70
N ASP A 131 -6.50 -9.34 18.46
CA ASP A 131 -6.23 -10.28 19.56
C ASP A 131 -7.42 -10.47 20.55
N PRO A 132 -7.95 -9.41 21.20
CA PRO A 132 -9.06 -9.57 22.15
C PRO A 132 -10.39 -9.97 21.48
N LEU A 133 -10.55 -9.71 20.17
CA LEU A 133 -11.79 -9.97 19.44
C LEU A 133 -11.85 -11.38 18.87
N LEU A 134 -10.69 -11.98 18.55
CA LEU A 134 -10.59 -13.38 18.16
C LEU A 134 -10.67 -14.32 19.37
N ALA A 135 -10.26 -13.86 20.55
CA ALA A 135 -10.28 -14.63 21.80
C ALA A 135 -9.59 -16.01 21.62
N HIS A 136 -10.32 -17.11 21.81
CA HIS A 136 -9.75 -18.46 21.70
C HIS A 136 -9.56 -18.95 20.25
N TRP A 137 -10.09 -18.21 19.26
CA TRP A 137 -9.84 -18.43 17.83
C TRP A 137 -8.59 -17.70 17.33
N GLY A 138 -8.00 -16.84 18.17
CA GLY A 138 -6.79 -16.09 17.88
C GLY A 138 -5.57 -16.79 18.44
N ARG A 139 -4.43 -16.56 17.80
CA ARG A 139 -3.12 -16.92 18.31
C ARG A 139 -2.17 -15.76 18.12
N PHE A 140 -1.55 -15.35 19.22
CA PHE A 140 -0.47 -14.38 19.18
C PHE A 140 0.89 -15.08 19.13
N SER A 141 1.63 -14.90 18.03
CA SER A 141 3.02 -15.32 17.88
C SER A 141 3.88 -14.07 17.67
N PRO A 142 4.72 -13.65 18.64
CA PRO A 142 5.50 -12.42 18.52
C PRO A 142 6.42 -12.39 17.29
N ALA A 143 7.03 -13.53 16.96
CA ALA A 143 7.93 -13.63 15.81
C ALA A 143 7.18 -13.47 14.48
N GLN A 144 5.98 -14.05 14.37
CA GLN A 144 5.16 -13.94 13.16
C GLN A 144 4.52 -12.55 13.06
N ALA A 145 3.93 -12.04 14.16
CA ALA A 145 3.36 -10.70 14.20
C ALA A 145 4.38 -9.61 13.82
N THR A 146 5.63 -9.71 14.29
CA THR A 146 6.68 -8.76 13.90
C THR A 146 7.06 -8.86 12.42
N ALA A 147 7.11 -10.07 11.86
CA ALA A 147 7.35 -10.28 10.43
C ALA A 147 6.21 -9.71 9.57
N ASP A 148 4.95 -9.98 9.93
CA ASP A 148 3.76 -9.53 9.20
C ASP A 148 3.63 -8.00 9.25
N VAL A 149 3.85 -7.40 10.42
CA VAL A 149 3.87 -5.93 10.58
C VAL A 149 4.96 -5.30 9.71
N ALA A 150 6.16 -5.90 9.69
CA ALA A 150 7.24 -5.43 8.83
C ALA A 150 6.87 -5.56 7.34
N ALA A 151 6.23 -6.66 6.94
CA ALA A 151 5.78 -6.89 5.58
C ALA A 151 4.71 -5.86 5.16
N ILE A 152 3.75 -5.52 6.04
CA ILE A 152 2.75 -4.46 5.81
C ILE A 152 3.45 -3.11 5.56
N GLY A 153 4.43 -2.76 6.40
CA GLY A 153 5.19 -1.51 6.24
C GLY A 153 5.94 -1.45 4.90
N VAL A 154 6.60 -2.54 4.52
CA VAL A 154 7.33 -2.65 3.24
C VAL A 154 6.37 -2.61 2.05
N TYR A 155 5.25 -3.32 2.12
CA TYR A 155 4.22 -3.32 1.08
C TYR A 155 3.69 -1.90 0.81
N LEU A 156 3.24 -1.20 1.87
CA LEU A 156 2.71 0.15 1.75
C LEU A 156 3.76 1.13 1.22
N ALA A 157 5.03 0.97 1.64
CA ALA A 157 6.13 1.78 1.13
C ALA A 157 6.35 1.57 -0.38
N LEU A 158 6.37 0.32 -0.86
CA LEU A 158 6.56 0.02 -2.29
C LEU A 158 5.36 0.50 -3.13
N ILE A 159 4.14 0.26 -2.65
CA ILE A 159 2.92 0.75 -3.29
C ILE A 159 2.89 2.28 -3.33
N SER A 160 3.38 2.96 -2.30
CA SER A 160 3.47 4.43 -2.33
C SER A 160 4.36 4.93 -3.47
N VAL A 161 5.50 4.28 -3.72
CA VAL A 161 6.41 4.63 -4.83
C VAL A 161 5.76 4.35 -6.17
N PHE A 162 5.07 3.22 -6.30
CA PHE A 162 4.29 2.87 -7.49
C PHE A 162 3.22 3.93 -7.78
N ILE A 163 2.39 4.27 -6.79
CA ILE A 163 1.29 5.25 -6.92
C ILE A 163 1.80 6.65 -7.18
N LEU A 164 2.88 7.07 -6.52
CA LEU A 164 3.53 8.36 -6.79
C LEU A 164 4.02 8.44 -8.24
N SER A 165 4.57 7.34 -8.76
CA SER A 165 5.01 7.26 -10.15
C SER A 165 3.83 7.30 -11.13
N VAL A 166 2.74 6.60 -10.84
CA VAL A 166 1.48 6.70 -11.61
C VAL A 166 0.94 8.13 -11.60
N GLY A 167 0.96 8.80 -10.44
CA GLY A 167 0.55 10.20 -10.32
C GLY A 167 1.42 11.15 -11.13
N ALA A 168 2.73 10.91 -11.19
CA ALA A 168 3.63 11.68 -12.04
C ALA A 168 3.32 11.51 -13.54
N MET A 169 2.88 10.32 -13.96
CA MET A 169 2.52 10.02 -15.35
C MET A 169 1.17 10.63 -15.76
N LEU A 170 0.16 10.53 -14.87
CA LEU A 170 -1.21 10.97 -15.13
C LEU A 170 -1.44 12.45 -14.84
N ARG A 171 -0.65 13.05 -13.95
CA ARG A 171 -0.75 14.48 -13.56
C ARG A 171 -2.13 14.91 -13.06
N SER A 172 -2.93 13.96 -12.55
CA SER A 172 -4.31 14.20 -12.08
C SER A 172 -4.60 13.38 -10.82
N THR A 173 -5.07 14.03 -9.76
CA THR A 173 -5.46 13.36 -8.50
C THR A 173 -6.55 12.32 -8.75
N ALA A 174 -7.63 12.72 -9.44
CA ALA A 174 -8.75 11.84 -9.74
C ALA A 174 -8.31 10.67 -10.63
N GLY A 175 -7.55 10.94 -11.70
CA GLY A 175 -7.04 9.88 -12.59
C GLY A 175 -6.13 8.89 -11.86
N THR A 176 -5.31 9.36 -10.92
CA THR A 176 -4.40 8.51 -10.15
C THR A 176 -5.16 7.62 -9.17
N LEU A 177 -6.14 8.18 -8.45
CA LEU A 177 -6.95 7.41 -7.50
C LEU A 177 -7.81 6.36 -8.20
N THR A 178 -8.46 6.72 -9.31
CA THR A 178 -9.24 5.78 -10.13
C THR A 178 -8.35 4.66 -10.68
N THR A 179 -7.16 5.00 -11.18
CA THR A 179 -6.20 4.00 -11.66
C THR A 179 -5.73 3.09 -10.54
N ALA A 180 -5.44 3.65 -9.37
CA ALA A 180 -5.04 2.87 -8.19
C ALA A 180 -6.13 1.86 -7.81
N PHE A 181 -7.38 2.30 -7.70
CA PHE A 181 -8.50 1.44 -7.35
C PHE A 181 -8.71 0.32 -8.39
N LEU A 182 -8.73 0.69 -9.67
CA LEU A 182 -8.92 -0.29 -10.74
C LEU A 182 -7.76 -1.28 -10.81
N PHE A 183 -6.52 -0.83 -10.68
CA PHE A 183 -5.35 -1.68 -10.87
C PHE A 183 -5.00 -2.52 -9.64
N LEU A 184 -5.21 -1.99 -8.44
CA LEU A 184 -4.90 -2.68 -7.18
C LEU A 184 -6.05 -3.53 -6.65
N MET A 185 -7.31 -3.27 -7.04
CA MET A 185 -8.45 -4.00 -6.48
C MET A 185 -9.34 -4.61 -7.55
N ALA A 186 -9.89 -3.79 -8.44
CA ALA A 186 -10.88 -4.29 -9.41
C ALA A 186 -10.29 -5.29 -10.42
N LEU A 187 -9.15 -4.97 -11.02
CA LEU A 187 -8.50 -5.79 -12.04
C LEU A 187 -8.05 -7.15 -11.50
N PRO A 188 -7.29 -7.24 -10.37
CA PRO A 188 -6.95 -8.55 -9.80
C PRO A 188 -8.18 -9.38 -9.47
N MET A 189 -9.23 -8.78 -8.90
CA MET A 189 -10.47 -9.48 -8.56
C MET A 189 -11.16 -10.05 -9.80
N LEU A 190 -11.23 -9.29 -10.89
CA LEU A 190 -11.81 -9.76 -12.15
C LEU A 190 -10.97 -10.89 -12.79
N LEU A 191 -9.64 -10.77 -12.77
CA LEU A 191 -8.74 -11.75 -13.36
C LEU A 191 -8.69 -13.06 -12.55
N ALA A 192 -8.68 -12.98 -11.22
CA ALA A 192 -8.65 -14.14 -10.33
C ALA A 192 -9.92 -15.00 -10.43
N ASN A 193 -11.08 -14.37 -10.69
CA ASN A 193 -12.37 -15.04 -10.90
C ASN A 193 -12.53 -15.63 -12.32
N SER A 194 -11.55 -15.43 -13.22
CA SER A 194 -11.59 -16.00 -14.57
C SER A 194 -11.44 -17.52 -14.57
N LYS A 195 -12.07 -18.21 -15.52
CA LYS A 195 -11.87 -19.65 -15.74
C LYS A 195 -10.55 -19.98 -16.45
N MET A 196 -9.90 -18.99 -17.05
CA MET A 196 -8.65 -19.17 -17.79
C MET A 196 -7.44 -19.10 -16.84
N GLY A 197 -6.65 -20.18 -16.79
CA GLY A 197 -5.47 -20.26 -15.92
C GLY A 197 -4.44 -19.15 -16.17
N LEU A 198 -4.29 -18.71 -17.42
CA LEU A 198 -3.40 -17.59 -17.78
C LEU A 198 -3.83 -16.26 -17.13
N LEU A 199 -5.13 -15.98 -17.06
CA LEU A 199 -5.61 -14.74 -16.42
C LEU A 199 -5.35 -14.77 -14.91
N LYS A 200 -5.47 -15.94 -14.27
CA LYS A 200 -5.12 -16.11 -12.85
C LYS A 200 -3.63 -15.84 -12.59
N HIS A 201 -2.75 -16.41 -13.43
CA HIS A 201 -1.31 -16.15 -13.32
C HIS A 201 -0.96 -14.67 -13.50
N ILE A 202 -1.65 -13.96 -14.40
CA ILE A 202 -1.50 -12.50 -14.52
C ILE A 202 -2.00 -11.81 -13.26
N ALA A 203 -3.15 -12.24 -12.72
CA ALA A 203 -3.69 -11.72 -11.47
C ALA A 203 -2.66 -11.86 -10.35
N ASP A 204 -2.01 -13.02 -10.22
CA ASP A 204 -1.00 -13.30 -9.19
C ASP A 204 0.25 -12.43 -9.35
N ALA A 205 0.54 -11.91 -10.55
CA ALA A 205 1.68 -11.03 -10.80
C ALA A 205 1.35 -9.53 -10.60
N LEU A 206 0.12 -9.17 -10.25
CA LEU A 206 -0.27 -7.78 -10.00
C LEU A 206 0.24 -7.25 -8.64
N PRO A 207 0.30 -5.92 -8.46
CA PRO A 207 0.86 -5.35 -7.24
C PRO A 207 0.18 -5.79 -5.94
N SER A 208 -1.15 -5.76 -5.90
CA SER A 208 -1.89 -6.06 -4.67
C SER A 208 -1.86 -7.54 -4.29
N THR A 209 -1.94 -8.44 -5.28
CA THR A 209 -1.90 -9.89 -5.09
C THR A 209 -0.52 -10.38 -4.68
N ALA A 210 0.53 -9.96 -5.38
CA ALA A 210 1.89 -10.35 -5.01
C ALA A 210 2.32 -9.70 -3.68
N GLY A 211 1.83 -8.50 -3.39
CA GLY A 211 1.94 -7.87 -2.07
C GLY A 211 1.23 -8.66 -0.97
N ARG A 212 0.05 -9.20 -1.25
CA ARG A 212 -0.68 -10.09 -0.34
C ARG A 212 0.09 -11.38 -0.07
N HIS A 213 0.61 -12.06 -1.09
CA HIS A 213 1.47 -13.25 -0.90
C HIS A 213 2.73 -12.93 -0.08
N PHE A 214 3.32 -11.75 -0.28
CA PHE A 214 4.45 -11.30 0.53
C PHE A 214 4.05 -11.09 2.00
N MET A 215 2.90 -10.47 2.27
CA MET A 215 2.44 -10.16 3.62
C MET A 215 1.94 -11.40 4.38
N SER A 216 1.17 -12.29 3.74
CA SER A 216 0.61 -13.48 4.38
C SER A 216 1.62 -14.60 4.62
N GLY A 217 2.81 -14.51 4.00
CA GLY A 217 3.80 -15.58 4.08
C GLY A 217 3.43 -16.82 3.25
N ASP A 218 2.37 -16.74 2.43
CA ASP A 218 1.91 -17.85 1.61
C ASP A 218 2.93 -18.22 0.52
N ALA A 219 3.20 -19.52 0.38
CA ALA A 219 4.15 -20.03 -0.61
C ALA A 219 3.51 -20.43 -1.96
N THR A 220 2.19 -20.31 -2.08
CA THR A 220 1.44 -20.66 -3.29
C THR A 220 0.80 -19.41 -3.90
N PRO A 221 0.97 -19.17 -5.22
CA PRO A 221 1.66 -20.01 -6.20
C PRO A 221 3.19 -19.88 -6.19
N TYR A 222 3.74 -18.94 -5.43
CA TYR A 222 5.18 -18.74 -5.28
C TYR A 222 5.54 -18.24 -3.87
N PRO A 223 6.81 -18.33 -3.45
CA PRO A 223 7.26 -17.87 -2.13
C PRO A 223 7.09 -16.36 -1.91
N PRO A 224 6.96 -15.90 -0.64
CA PRO A 224 6.82 -14.47 -0.28
C PRO A 224 7.92 -13.57 -0.85
N THR A 225 9.14 -14.12 -0.97
CA THR A 225 10.29 -13.41 -1.55
C THR A 225 10.10 -13.07 -3.02
N ILE A 226 9.41 -13.93 -3.78
CA ILE A 226 9.06 -13.67 -5.18
C ILE A 226 7.99 -12.58 -5.24
N GLY A 227 7.00 -12.62 -4.34
CA GLY A 227 6.00 -11.54 -4.21
C GLY A 227 6.65 -10.17 -3.96
N LEU A 228 7.63 -10.11 -3.07
CA LEU A 228 8.42 -8.90 -2.82
C LEU A 228 9.19 -8.44 -4.07
N LEU A 229 9.83 -9.35 -4.79
CA LEU A 229 10.57 -9.02 -6.02
C LEU A 229 9.64 -8.49 -7.11
N ILE A 230 8.43 -9.04 -7.24
CA ILE A 230 7.40 -8.54 -8.15
C ILE A 230 7.01 -7.11 -7.75
N MET A 231 6.86 -6.81 -6.45
CA MET A 231 6.56 -5.44 -5.98
C MET A 231 7.67 -4.46 -6.31
N VAL A 232 8.92 -4.84 -6.06
CA VAL A 232 10.08 -4.04 -6.42
C VAL A 232 10.13 -3.82 -7.93
N GLY A 233 9.83 -4.85 -8.73
CA GLY A 233 9.72 -4.77 -10.19
C GLY A 233 8.68 -3.73 -10.63
N TRP A 234 7.46 -3.78 -10.09
CA TRP A 234 6.41 -2.81 -10.41
C TRP A 234 6.76 -1.39 -9.99
N ALA A 235 7.26 -1.20 -8.77
CA ALA A 235 7.64 0.12 -8.26
C ALA A 235 8.77 0.74 -9.09
N THR A 236 9.80 -0.05 -9.42
CA THR A 236 10.95 0.41 -10.22
C THR A 236 10.57 0.65 -11.68
N ALA A 237 9.77 -0.22 -12.30
CA ALA A 237 9.28 -0.05 -13.66
C ALA A 237 8.42 1.21 -13.79
N ALA A 238 7.49 1.44 -12.85
CA ALA A 238 6.67 2.65 -12.83
C ALA A 238 7.53 3.91 -12.63
N ALA A 239 8.50 3.88 -11.72
CA ALA A 239 9.41 5.02 -11.49
C ALA A 239 10.29 5.32 -12.72
N ALA A 240 10.77 4.28 -13.40
CA ALA A 240 11.55 4.41 -14.64
C ALA A 240 10.70 5.00 -15.77
N LEU A 241 9.49 4.48 -15.97
CA LEU A 241 8.54 4.96 -16.98
C LEU A 241 8.12 6.41 -16.70
N ALA A 242 7.82 6.75 -15.44
CA ALA A 242 7.51 8.11 -15.03
C ALA A 242 8.69 9.06 -15.30
N THR A 243 9.91 8.64 -14.96
CA THR A 243 11.13 9.43 -15.24
C THR A 243 11.35 9.64 -16.74
N TYR A 244 11.13 8.60 -17.55
CA TYR A 244 11.22 8.68 -19.01
C TYR A 244 10.18 9.66 -19.58
N LEU A 245 8.90 9.49 -19.21
CA LEU A 245 7.83 10.37 -19.66
C LEU A 245 8.03 11.81 -19.20
N LEU A 246 8.57 12.03 -17.99
CA LEU A 246 8.94 13.36 -17.53
C LEU A 246 10.04 13.97 -18.39
N ARG A 247 11.00 13.22 -18.94
CA ARG A 247 12.04 13.80 -19.82
C ARG A 247 11.52 14.18 -21.19
N HIS A 248 10.56 13.42 -21.72
CA HIS A 248 10.10 13.57 -23.10
C HIS A 248 8.81 14.38 -23.25
N ARG A 249 8.02 14.54 -22.18
CA ARG A 249 6.86 15.43 -22.18
C ARG A 249 7.28 16.81 -21.69
N ASP A 250 7.26 17.78 -22.59
CA ASP A 250 7.37 19.20 -22.24
C ASP A 250 6.32 19.56 -21.17
N ALA A 251 6.71 20.47 -20.28
CA ALA A 251 5.92 20.98 -19.16
C ALA A 251 5.63 22.46 -19.36
#